data_AF-A0A1F3M4H1-F1
#
_entry.id   AF-A0A1F3M4H1-F1
#
_cell.length_a   1.000
_cell.length_b   1.000
_cell.length_c   1.000
_cell.angle_alpha   90.00
_cell.angle_beta   90.00
_cell.angle_gamma   90.00
#
_symmetry.space_group_name_H-M   'P 1'
#
loop_
_entity.id
_entity.type
_entity.pdbx_description
1 polymer ?
#
loop_
_entity_poly.entity_id
_entity_poly.type
_entity_poly.pdbx_seq_one_letter_code
_entity_poly.pdbx_strand_id
1 'polypeptide(L)' 'MKKRKKKFKSISLKLSARQMRSLLNYCEARKTTPNKLIKNKIKYYTDGFDKIVPQKFYAQHNQLDLFDKASETLDIFG' A
#
# COMPACT_ATOMS: atom_id res chain seq x y z
N MET A 1 17.76 24.64 -18.89
CA MET A 1 16.90 24.23 -17.75
C MET A 1 17.53 23.03 -17.02
N LYS A 2 17.86 23.15 -15.72
CA LYS A 2 18.38 22.02 -14.91
C LYS A 2 17.24 21.03 -14.62
N LYS A 3 17.35 19.78 -15.08
CA LYS A 3 16.39 18.72 -14.73
C LYS A 3 16.44 18.49 -13.21
N ARG A 4 15.28 18.57 -12.52
CA ARG A 4 15.20 18.23 -11.09
C ARG A 4 15.60 16.76 -10.91
N LYS A 5 16.53 16.48 -9.99
CA LYS A 5 16.94 15.12 -9.66
C LYS A 5 15.75 14.38 -9.06
N LYS A 6 15.46 13.15 -9.54
CA LYS A 6 14.47 12.27 -8.92
C LYS A 6 14.97 11.86 -7.54
N LYS A 7 14.15 12.06 -6.52
CA LYS A 7 14.42 11.59 -5.15
C LYS A 7 13.90 10.17 -5.03
N PHE A 8 14.75 9.25 -4.60
CA PHE A 8 14.38 7.86 -4.32
C PHE A 8 14.41 7.62 -2.81
N LYS A 9 13.56 6.72 -2.34
CA LYS A 9 13.53 6.25 -0.96
C LYS A 9 13.74 4.73 -0.96
N SER A 10 14.53 4.24 -0.01
CA SER A 10 14.77 2.82 0.20
C SER A 10 13.72 2.22 1.13
N ILE A 11 13.36 0.97 0.88
CA ILE A 11 12.54 0.14 1.76
C ILE A 11 13.34 -1.13 2.02
N SER A 12 13.44 -1.55 3.27
CA SER A 12 14.16 -2.76 3.68
C SER A 12 13.17 -3.84 4.10
N LEU A 13 13.22 -5.00 3.45
CA LEU A 13 12.37 -6.16 3.74
C LEU A 13 13.25 -7.28 4.27
N LYS A 14 12.88 -7.84 5.42
CA LYS A 14 13.53 -9.05 5.95
C LYS A 14 12.89 -10.28 5.34
N LEU A 15 13.72 -11.19 4.82
CA LEU A 15 13.31 -12.49 4.31
C LEU A 15 14.06 -13.57 5.06
N SER A 16 13.40 -14.70 5.30
CA SER A 16 14.10 -15.92 5.72
C SER A 16 15.07 -16.37 4.63
N ALA A 17 16.10 -17.13 5.01
CA ALA A 17 17.07 -17.68 4.06
C ALA A 17 16.40 -18.53 2.97
N ARG A 18 15.32 -19.26 3.30
CA ARG A 18 14.53 -20.04 2.33
C ARG A 18 13.81 -19.13 1.33
N GLN A 19 13.17 -18.07 1.80
CA GLN A 19 12.46 -17.11 0.93
C GLN A 19 13.43 -16.41 -0.02
N MET A 20 14.62 -16.00 0.48
CA MET A 20 15.62 -15.36 -0.36
C MET A 20 16.12 -16.30 -1.48
N ARG A 21 16.45 -17.55 -1.15
CA ARG A 21 16.83 -18.56 -2.17
C ARG A 21 15.73 -18.77 -3.21
N SER A 22 14.48 -18.91 -2.77
CA SER A 22 13.34 -19.07 -3.67
C SER A 22 13.15 -17.86 -4.60
N LEU A 23 13.34 -16.64 -4.08
CA LEU A 23 13.23 -15.40 -4.85
C LEU A 23 14.31 -15.33 -5.95
N LEU A 24 15.55 -15.68 -5.61
CA LEU A 24 16.67 -15.67 -6.54
C LEU A 24 16.46 -16.68 -7.67
N ASN A 25 16.13 -17.93 -7.35
CA ASN A 25 15.90 -18.98 -8.35
C ASN A 25 14.78 -18.60 -9.33
N TYR A 26 13.68 -18.02 -8.82
CA TYR A 26 12.60 -17.52 -9.68
C TYR A 26 13.07 -16.39 -10.60
N CYS A 27 13.85 -15.45 -10.06
CA CYS A 27 14.36 -14.32 -10.83
C CYS A 27 15.30 -14.77 -11.94
N GLU A 28 16.16 -15.76 -11.67
CA GLU A 28 17.05 -16.37 -12.64
C GLU A 28 16.27 -17.06 -13.77
N ALA A 29 15.32 -17.93 -13.42
CA ALA A 29 14.48 -18.65 -14.40
C ALA A 29 13.68 -17.72 -15.33
N ARG A 30 13.33 -16.52 -14.83
CA ARG A 30 12.56 -15.50 -15.58
C ARG A 30 13.42 -14.37 -16.13
N LYS A 31 14.76 -14.43 -16.02
CA LYS A 31 15.70 -13.38 -16.47
C LYS A 31 15.29 -11.98 -15.96
N THR A 32 14.95 -11.89 -14.69
CA THR A 32 14.57 -10.63 -14.02
C THR A 32 15.42 -10.42 -12.76
N THR A 33 15.30 -9.26 -12.14
CA THR A 33 15.92 -8.98 -10.84
C THR A 33 14.87 -8.93 -9.73
N PRO A 34 15.24 -9.22 -8.47
CA PRO A 34 14.34 -9.07 -7.32
C PRO A 34 13.69 -7.68 -7.27
N ASN A 35 14.47 -6.63 -7.51
CA ASN A 35 13.96 -5.25 -7.54
C ASN A 35 12.92 -5.03 -8.64
N LYS A 36 13.15 -5.52 -9.86
CA LYS A 36 12.20 -5.38 -10.96
C LYS A 36 10.92 -6.17 -10.69
N LEU A 37 11.05 -7.37 -10.15
CA LEU A 37 9.92 -8.22 -9.77
C LEU A 37 9.06 -7.56 -8.69
N ILE A 38 9.68 -7.13 -7.58
CA ILE A 38 8.98 -6.50 -6.46
C ILE A 38 8.28 -5.23 -6.92
N LYS A 39 8.99 -4.34 -7.66
CA LYS A 39 8.38 -3.13 -8.23
C LYS A 39 7.19 -3.44 -9.13
N ASN A 40 7.28 -4.48 -9.96
CA ASN A 40 6.16 -4.87 -10.82
C ASN A 40 4.96 -5.37 -10.01
N LYS A 41 5.21 -6.11 -8.91
CA LYS A 41 4.14 -6.64 -8.05
C LYS A 41 3.48 -5.57 -7.17
N ILE A 42 4.21 -4.54 -6.77
CA ILE A 42 3.65 -3.41 -6.00
C ILE A 42 3.21 -2.23 -6.87
N LYS A 43 3.41 -2.31 -8.19
CA LYS A 43 3.19 -1.20 -9.13
C LYS A 43 1.80 -0.57 -8.97
N TYR A 44 0.77 -1.41 -8.84
CA TYR A 44 -0.59 -0.95 -8.62
C TYR A 44 -0.71 -0.01 -7.41
N TYR A 45 -0.01 -0.33 -6.31
CA TYR A 45 -0.06 0.44 -5.07
C TYR A 45 0.88 1.65 -5.06
N THR A 46 1.83 1.73 -5.99
CA THR A 46 2.76 2.86 -6.12
C THR A 46 2.35 3.84 -7.22
N ASP A 47 1.52 3.40 -8.16
CA ASP A 47 1.11 4.19 -9.32
C ASP A 47 -0.37 4.57 -9.16
N GLY A 48 -0.65 5.85 -8.90
CA GLY A 48 -2.02 6.39 -8.87
C GLY A 48 -2.57 6.80 -7.50
N PHE A 49 -1.75 6.69 -6.45
CA PHE A 49 -2.11 7.10 -5.08
C PHE A 49 -1.30 8.30 -4.56
N ASP A 50 -0.57 9.00 -5.43
CA ASP A 50 0.33 10.11 -5.04
C ASP A 50 -0.40 11.41 -4.68
N LYS A 51 -1.55 11.68 -5.32
CA LYS A 51 -2.33 12.91 -5.11
C LYS A 51 -3.61 12.67 -4.31
N ILE A 52 -4.43 11.73 -4.77
CA ILE A 52 -5.76 11.48 -4.20
C ILE A 52 -5.94 9.97 -4.13
N VAL A 53 -6.22 9.47 -2.94
CA VAL A 53 -6.60 8.07 -2.74
C VAL A 53 -8.13 7.99 -2.84
N PRO A 54 -8.69 7.16 -3.75
CA PRO A 54 -10.14 7.02 -3.86
C PRO A 54 -10.78 6.62 -2.52
N GLN A 55 -11.94 7.22 -2.21
CA GLN A 55 -12.53 7.12 -0.88
C GLN A 55 -12.85 5.68 -0.44
N LYS A 56 -13.11 4.81 -1.41
CA LYS A 56 -13.32 3.36 -1.24
C LYS A 56 -12.15 2.61 -0.60
N PHE A 57 -10.94 3.17 -0.60
CA PHE A 57 -9.75 2.56 0.01
C PHE A 57 -9.47 3.08 1.42
N TYR A 58 -10.14 4.14 1.87
CA TYR A 58 -10.09 4.48 3.28
C TYR A 58 -10.83 3.41 4.07
N ALA A 59 -10.27 3.02 5.22
CA ALA A 59 -11.02 2.26 6.20
C ALA A 59 -12.34 3.02 6.44
N GLN A 60 -13.46 2.36 6.18
CA GLN A 60 -14.76 2.91 6.51
C GLN A 60 -14.73 3.27 8.00
N HIS A 61 -15.32 4.42 8.37
CA HIS A 61 -15.51 4.77 9.78
C HIS A 61 -16.05 3.57 10.53
N ASN A 62 -15.55 3.34 11.74
CA ASN A 62 -15.96 2.21 12.57
C ASN A 62 -17.49 2.24 12.62
N GLN A 63 -18.17 1.16 12.22
CA GLN A 63 -19.63 1.17 12.13
C GLN A 63 -20.28 1.48 13.49
N LEU A 64 -19.55 1.23 14.58
CA LEU A 64 -19.90 1.62 15.95
C LEU A 64 -20.03 3.15 16.11
N ASP A 65 -19.26 3.95 15.38
CA ASP A 65 -19.34 5.42 15.40
C ASP A 65 -20.69 5.93 14.84
N LEU A 66 -21.41 5.13 14.04
CA LEU A 66 -22.76 5.47 13.59
C LEU A 66 -23.83 5.24 14.67
N PHE A 67 -23.59 4.33 15.62
CA PHE A 67 -24.52 4.06 16.72
C PHE A 67 -24.39 5.11 17.84
N ASP A 68 -23.20 5.61 18.11
CA ASP A 68 -23.01 6.68 19.10
C ASP A 68 -23.76 7.96 18.70
N LYS A 69 -23.76 8.31 17.41
CA LYS A 69 -24.53 9.46 16.86
C LYS A 69 -26.03 9.25 16.84
N ALA A 70 -26.51 8.00 16.83
CA ALA A 70 -27.93 7.70 16.89
C ALA A 70 -28.49 7.80 18.32
N SER A 71 -27.64 7.71 19.35
CA SER A 71 -28.06 7.94 20.73
C SER A 71 -28.41 9.41 21.00
N GLU A 72 -27.61 10.36 20.47
CA GLU A 72 -27.86 11.80 20.62
C GLU A 72 -29.16 12.28 19.96
N THR A 73 -29.64 11.59 18.91
CA THR A 73 -30.89 11.99 18.22
C THR A 73 -32.14 11.41 18.85
N LEU A 74 -32.03 10.35 19.65
CA LEU A 74 -33.15 9.75 20.39
C LEU A 74 -33.53 10.56 21.64
N ASP A 75 -32.58 11.32 22.20
CA ASP A 75 -32.82 12.22 23.33
C ASP A 75 -33.64 13.48 22.95
N ILE A 76 -33.87 13.72 21.65
CA ILE A 76 -34.66 14.87 21.16
C ILE A 76 -36.17 14.59 21.17
N PHE A 77 -36.57 13.31 21.24
CA PHE A 77 -37.97 12.88 21.25
C PHE A 77 -38.38 12.16 22.55
N GLY A 78 -37.55 12.24 23.60
CA GLY A 78 -37.80 11.70 24.94
C GLY A 78 -38.30 12.74 25.93
#